data_AF-A0A1H0T2E7-F1
#
_entry.id   AF-A0A1H0T2E7-F1
#
_cell.length_a   1.000
_cell.length_b   1.000
_cell.length_c   1.000
_cell.angle_alpha   90.00
_cell.angle_beta   90.00
_cell.angle_gamma   90.00
#
_symmetry.space_group_name_H-M   'P 1'
#
loop_
_entity.id
_entity.type
_entity.pdbx_description
1 polymer ?
#
loop_
_entity_poly.entity_id
_entity_poly.type
_entity_poly.pdbx_seq_one_letter_code
_entity_poly.pdbx_strand_id
1 'polypeptide(L)'
;MWSPDAEDQTVRQYRFLLRTAPLDALEAAHAEALSPMWRSRRSVVLRAVQEGLMAGARLDPDDVGPLAHLITLGERRRPGDFLAACPLAVLTPLAAAVILSEAMFGRFGGYAAWDGLEPEVADAAEWADGGFGEHWHDVLVSRVSYRNFVGGPSSPDTAFGGH
;
A
#
# COMPACT_ATOMS: atom_id res chain seq x y z
N MET A 1 -20.11 -21.64 -9.37
CA MET A 1 -18.77 -22.26 -9.28
C MET A 1 -17.86 -21.43 -10.17
N TRP A 2 -17.05 -20.54 -9.58
CA TRP A 2 -16.05 -19.77 -10.33
C TRP A 2 -14.95 -20.73 -10.77
N SER A 3 -14.71 -20.87 -12.07
CA SER A 3 -13.55 -21.61 -12.59
C SER A 3 -12.45 -20.60 -12.90
N PRO A 4 -11.23 -20.76 -12.38
CA PRO A 4 -10.10 -19.91 -12.74
C PRO A 4 -9.78 -19.95 -14.25
N ASP A 5 -10.22 -21.00 -14.97
CA ASP A 5 -10.18 -21.11 -16.45
C ASP A 5 -11.09 -20.12 -17.20
N ALA A 6 -12.00 -19.42 -16.52
CA ALA A 6 -12.92 -18.45 -17.15
C ALA A 6 -12.43 -16.99 -17.04
N GLU A 7 -11.39 -16.71 -16.26
CA GLU A 7 -10.82 -15.37 -16.09
C GLU A 7 -9.93 -15.01 -17.30
N ASP A 8 -10.00 -13.75 -17.74
CA ASP A 8 -9.10 -13.27 -18.79
C ASP A 8 -7.64 -13.40 -18.34
N GLN A 9 -6.82 -14.06 -19.18
CA GLN A 9 -5.42 -14.37 -18.86
C GLN A 9 -4.59 -13.11 -18.61
N THR A 10 -4.88 -12.00 -19.29
CA THR A 10 -4.19 -10.71 -19.08
C THR A 10 -4.51 -10.16 -17.70
N VAL A 11 -5.79 -10.19 -17.32
CA VAL A 11 -6.24 -9.73 -16.00
C VAL A 11 -5.61 -10.57 -14.89
N ARG A 12 -5.55 -11.89 -15.07
CA ARG A 12 -4.88 -12.80 -14.13
C ARG A 12 -3.39 -12.47 -13.95
N GLN A 13 -2.66 -12.26 -15.04
CA GLN A 13 -1.24 -11.87 -15.00
C GLN A 13 -1.02 -10.52 -14.32
N TYR A 14 -1.90 -9.56 -14.60
CA TYR A 14 -1.84 -8.25 -13.97
C TYR A 14 -2.10 -8.32 -12.47
N ARG A 15 -3.08 -9.11 -12.02
CA ARG A 15 -3.33 -9.38 -10.59
C ARG A 15 -2.09 -9.95 -9.90
N PHE A 16 -1.43 -10.91 -10.53
CA PHE A 16 -0.17 -11.44 -9.99
C PHE A 16 0.87 -10.33 -9.77
N LEU A 17 1.09 -9.48 -10.77
CA LEU A 17 2.05 -8.37 -10.67
C LEU A 17 1.68 -7.38 -9.57
N LEU A 18 0.39 -7.03 -9.42
CA LEU A 18 -0.08 -6.15 -8.35
C LEU A 18 0.26 -6.69 -6.93
N ARG A 19 0.39 -8.01 -6.77
CA ARG A 19 0.73 -8.64 -5.48
C ARG A 19 2.22 -8.79 -5.24
N THR A 20 2.99 -8.99 -6.30
CA THR A 20 4.36 -9.49 -6.21
C THR A 20 5.41 -8.45 -6.60
N ALA A 21 5.05 -7.49 -7.45
CA ALA A 21 5.96 -6.44 -7.87
C ALA A 21 6.12 -5.37 -6.77
N PRO A 22 7.31 -4.75 -6.65
CA PRO A 22 7.51 -3.57 -5.80
C PRO A 22 6.62 -2.40 -6.23
N LEU A 23 6.28 -1.54 -5.26
CA LEU A 23 5.39 -0.39 -5.49
C LEU A 23 5.98 0.59 -6.51
N ASP A 24 7.28 0.89 -6.44
CA ASP A 24 7.93 1.80 -7.40
C ASP A 24 7.83 1.29 -8.84
N ALA A 25 8.03 -0.02 -9.03
CA ALA A 25 7.94 -0.65 -10.34
C ALA A 25 6.49 -0.65 -10.86
N LEU A 26 5.50 -0.88 -9.99
CA LEU A 26 4.09 -0.78 -10.35
C LEU A 26 3.73 0.64 -10.76
N GLU A 27 4.12 1.66 -10.00
CA GLU A 27 3.86 3.05 -10.35
C GLU A 27 4.50 3.42 -11.69
N ALA A 28 5.76 3.03 -11.92
CA ALA A 28 6.44 3.24 -13.19
C ALA A 28 5.71 2.57 -14.35
N ALA A 29 5.33 1.29 -14.21
CA ALA A 29 4.62 0.55 -15.24
C ALA A 29 3.24 1.15 -15.59
N HIS A 30 2.49 1.61 -14.59
CA HIS A 30 1.22 2.30 -14.83
C HIS A 30 1.44 3.63 -15.55
N ALA A 31 2.47 4.40 -15.18
CA ALA A 31 2.81 5.65 -15.85
C ALA A 31 3.22 5.42 -17.32
N GLU A 32 4.02 4.39 -17.58
CA GLU A 32 4.40 3.95 -18.94
C GLU A 32 3.16 3.54 -19.76
N ALA A 33 2.25 2.78 -19.17
CA ALA A 33 1.03 2.31 -19.83
C ALA A 33 0.02 3.43 -20.11
N LEU A 34 -0.11 4.40 -19.20
CA LEU A 34 -1.07 5.50 -19.30
C LEU A 34 -0.58 6.60 -20.26
N SER A 35 0.72 6.86 -20.32
CA SER A 35 1.32 7.89 -21.19
C SER A 35 0.84 7.86 -22.65
N PRO A 36 0.90 6.72 -23.38
CA PRO A 36 0.42 6.63 -24.77
C PRO A 36 -1.10 6.43 -24.88
N MET A 37 -1.80 6.26 -23.76
CA MET A 37 -3.23 5.97 -23.76
C MET A 37 -4.05 7.20 -24.17
N TRP A 38 -5.06 6.99 -25.01
CA TRP A 38 -6.01 8.05 -25.36
C TRP A 38 -6.66 8.67 -24.13
N ARG A 39 -6.78 10.01 -24.13
CA ARG A 39 -7.35 10.79 -23.03
C ARG A 39 -8.72 10.29 -22.59
N SER A 40 -9.58 9.90 -23.54
CA SER A 40 -10.92 9.36 -23.25
C SER A 40 -10.87 8.08 -22.40
N ARG A 41 -9.89 7.20 -22.60
CA ARG A 41 -9.68 6.02 -21.76
C ARG A 41 -9.08 6.39 -20.41
N ARG A 42 -8.16 7.35 -20.36
CA ARG A 42 -7.64 7.90 -19.09
C ARG A 42 -8.74 8.55 -18.25
N SER A 43 -9.74 9.18 -18.86
CA SER A 43 -10.93 9.67 -18.15
C SER A 43 -11.73 8.54 -17.48
N VAL A 44 -11.81 7.37 -18.13
CA VAL A 44 -12.46 6.19 -17.54
C VAL A 44 -11.64 5.64 -16.38
N VAL A 45 -10.31 5.56 -16.52
CA VAL A 45 -9.40 5.16 -15.44
C VAL A 45 -9.53 6.12 -14.25
N LEU A 46 -9.55 7.43 -14.49
CA LEU A 46 -9.73 8.43 -13.44
C LEU A 46 -11.04 8.22 -12.69
N ARG A 47 -12.15 7.96 -13.41
CA ARG A 47 -13.42 7.63 -12.76
C ARG A 47 -13.33 6.38 -11.89
N ALA A 48 -12.70 5.32 -12.39
CA ALA A 48 -12.52 4.09 -11.61
C ALA A 48 -11.67 4.33 -10.34
N VAL A 49 -10.62 5.15 -10.43
CA VAL A 49 -9.81 5.58 -9.27
C VAL A 49 -10.66 6.39 -8.27
N GLN A 50 -11.50 7.31 -8.76
CA GLN A 50 -12.38 8.12 -7.90
C GLN A 50 -13.47 7.29 -7.21
N GLU A 51 -14.04 6.30 -7.93
CA GLU A 51 -15.10 5.42 -7.43
C GLU A 51 -14.54 4.38 -6.45
N GLY A 52 -13.40 3.76 -6.75
CA GLY A 52 -12.82 2.69 -5.94
C GLY A 52 -11.93 3.15 -4.79
N LEU A 53 -11.21 4.27 -4.94
CA LEU A 53 -10.06 4.59 -4.08
C LEU A 53 -10.18 5.93 -3.35
N MET A 54 -10.61 6.99 -4.05
CA MET A 54 -10.63 8.36 -3.49
C MET A 54 -11.78 9.22 -4.02
N ALA A 55 -12.86 9.33 -3.26
CA ALA A 55 -13.90 10.32 -3.51
C ALA A 55 -13.37 11.75 -3.22
N GLY A 56 -13.29 12.60 -4.24
CA GLY A 56 -13.06 14.05 -4.08
C GLY A 56 -11.68 14.60 -4.45
N ALA A 57 -10.73 13.76 -4.90
CA ALA A 57 -9.46 14.26 -5.43
C ALA A 57 -9.69 15.02 -6.76
N ARG A 58 -9.22 16.26 -6.83
CA ARG A 58 -9.31 17.09 -8.05
C ARG A 58 -8.13 16.76 -8.97
N LEU A 59 -8.34 15.77 -9.83
CA LEU A 59 -7.38 15.30 -10.82
C LEU A 59 -7.92 15.50 -12.24
N ASP A 60 -7.03 15.78 -13.18
CA ASP A 60 -7.31 15.73 -14.61
C ASP A 60 -6.89 14.36 -15.17
N PRO A 61 -7.57 13.84 -16.21
CA PRO A 61 -7.13 12.63 -16.91
C PRO A 61 -5.67 12.67 -17.40
N ASP A 62 -5.11 13.87 -17.64
CA ASP A 62 -3.72 14.10 -18.05
C ASP A 62 -2.68 14.04 -16.91
N ASP A 63 -3.12 13.94 -15.65
CA ASP A 63 -2.25 13.74 -14.48
C ASP A 63 -1.77 12.28 -14.36
N VAL A 64 -1.02 11.82 -15.36
CA VAL A 64 -0.59 10.41 -15.51
C VAL A 64 0.17 9.89 -14.29
N GLY A 65 1.14 10.65 -13.77
CA GLY A 65 1.92 10.27 -12.59
C GLY A 65 1.03 10.10 -11.33
N PRO A 66 0.26 11.13 -10.94
CA PRO A 66 -0.70 11.01 -9.85
C PRO A 66 -1.71 9.86 -10.01
N LEU A 67 -2.22 9.61 -11.24
CA LEU A 67 -3.10 8.47 -11.51
C LEU A 67 -2.40 7.13 -11.25
N ALA A 68 -1.19 6.94 -11.76
CA ALA A 68 -0.40 5.73 -11.56
C ALA A 68 -0.11 5.47 -10.07
N HIS A 69 0.25 6.53 -9.34
CA HIS A 69 0.47 6.48 -7.89
C HIS A 69 -0.80 6.04 -7.15
N LEU A 70 -1.95 6.63 -7.48
CA LEU A 70 -3.21 6.31 -6.81
C LEU A 70 -3.70 4.90 -7.10
N ILE A 71 -3.60 4.42 -8.35
CA ILE A 71 -3.93 3.03 -8.69
C ILE A 71 -3.10 2.07 -7.83
N THR A 72 -1.79 2.30 -7.78
CA THR A 72 -0.86 1.43 -7.04
C THR A 72 -1.13 1.44 -5.53
N LEU A 73 -1.29 2.63 -4.94
CA LEU A 73 -1.58 2.74 -3.51
C LEU A 73 -2.97 2.18 -3.15
N GLY A 74 -3.95 2.39 -4.03
CA GLY A 74 -5.30 1.86 -3.89
C GLY A 74 -5.32 0.34 -3.87
N GLU A 75 -4.72 -0.28 -4.88
CA GLU A 75 -4.58 -1.74 -4.96
C GLU A 75 -3.73 -2.31 -3.82
N ARG A 76 -2.77 -1.56 -3.29
CA ARG A 76 -2.03 -1.99 -2.10
C ARG A 76 -2.90 -1.99 -0.83
N ARG A 77 -3.84 -1.04 -0.73
CA ARG A 77 -4.68 -0.84 0.46
C ARG A 77 -5.91 -1.74 0.45
N ARG A 78 -6.61 -1.80 -0.68
CA ARG A 78 -7.81 -2.60 -0.90
C ARG A 78 -7.67 -3.30 -2.24
N PRO A 79 -7.02 -4.47 -2.20
CA PRO A 79 -6.68 -5.12 -3.44
C PRO A 79 -7.91 -5.62 -4.20
N GLY A 80 -8.00 -5.30 -5.49
CA GLY A 80 -9.11 -5.64 -6.38
C GLY A 80 -10.15 -4.52 -6.56
N ASP A 81 -10.16 -3.47 -5.73
CA ASP A 81 -11.15 -2.39 -5.81
C ASP A 81 -11.07 -1.64 -7.14
N PHE A 82 -9.86 -1.33 -7.63
CA PHE A 82 -9.69 -0.66 -8.92
C PHE A 82 -10.07 -1.60 -10.07
N LEU A 83 -9.76 -2.89 -9.97
CA LEU A 83 -10.13 -3.88 -10.99
C LEU A 83 -11.65 -4.02 -11.11
N ALA A 84 -12.36 -4.00 -9.97
CA ALA A 84 -13.82 -4.06 -9.93
C ALA A 84 -14.47 -2.77 -10.46
N ALA A 85 -13.89 -1.61 -10.16
CA ALA A 85 -14.40 -0.31 -10.62
C ALA A 85 -14.08 -0.03 -12.10
N CYS A 86 -12.98 -0.56 -12.64
CA CYS A 86 -12.55 -0.30 -14.00
C CYS A 86 -13.24 -1.24 -15.01
N PRO A 87 -13.98 -0.71 -16.00
CA PRO A 87 -14.58 -1.55 -17.03
C PRO A 87 -13.54 -2.39 -17.77
N LEU A 88 -13.84 -3.67 -18.03
CA LEU A 88 -12.92 -4.61 -18.70
C LEU A 88 -12.37 -4.07 -20.03
N ALA A 89 -13.18 -3.36 -20.81
CA ALA A 89 -12.77 -2.76 -22.08
C ALA A 89 -11.62 -1.74 -21.95
N VAL A 90 -11.41 -1.17 -20.76
CA VAL A 90 -10.29 -0.27 -20.43
C VAL A 90 -9.24 -0.98 -19.58
N LEU A 91 -9.67 -1.86 -18.67
CA LEU A 91 -8.78 -2.62 -17.80
C LEU A 91 -7.86 -3.55 -18.59
N THR A 92 -8.38 -4.35 -19.52
CA THR A 92 -7.59 -5.32 -20.28
C THR A 92 -6.45 -4.67 -21.07
N PRO A 93 -6.65 -3.60 -21.88
CA PRO A 93 -5.54 -2.95 -22.57
C PRO A 93 -4.56 -2.22 -21.63
N LEU A 94 -5.04 -1.69 -20.50
CA LEU A 94 -4.16 -1.13 -19.47
C LEU A 94 -3.27 -2.23 -18.86
N ALA A 95 -3.88 -3.34 -18.45
CA ALA A 95 -3.20 -4.51 -17.90
C ALA A 95 -2.16 -5.06 -18.87
N ALA A 96 -2.51 -5.23 -20.14
CA ALA A 96 -1.57 -5.66 -21.18
C ALA A 96 -0.37 -4.70 -21.30
N ALA A 97 -0.61 -3.39 -21.28
CA ALA A 97 0.45 -2.39 -21.36
C ALA A 97 1.35 -2.38 -20.12
N VAL A 98 0.79 -2.58 -18.92
CA VAL A 98 1.56 -2.76 -17.68
C VAL A 98 2.44 -4.01 -17.77
N ILE A 99 1.87 -5.14 -18.18
CA ILE A 99 2.58 -6.42 -18.32
C ILE A 99 3.78 -6.31 -19.26
N LEU A 100 3.62 -5.56 -20.36
CA LEU A 100 4.65 -5.37 -21.39
C LEU A 100 5.60 -4.19 -21.11
N SER A 101 5.43 -3.48 -19.98
CA SER A 101 6.29 -2.35 -19.62
C SER A 101 7.72 -2.80 -19.27
N GLU A 102 8.68 -1.90 -19.44
CA GLU A 102 10.07 -2.17 -19.09
C GLU A 102 10.21 -2.40 -17.57
N ALA A 103 9.44 -1.66 -16.76
CA ALA A 103 9.40 -1.82 -15.31
C ALA A 103 8.97 -3.23 -14.85
N MET A 104 8.22 -3.97 -15.67
CA MET A 104 7.77 -5.33 -15.38
C MET A 104 8.70 -6.43 -15.92
N PHE A 105 9.78 -6.06 -16.61
CA PHE A 105 10.77 -7.02 -17.08
C PHE A 105 11.34 -7.86 -15.93
N GLY A 106 11.33 -9.19 -16.09
CA GLY A 106 11.82 -10.13 -15.09
C GLY A 106 10.96 -10.29 -13.83
N ARG A 107 9.76 -9.67 -13.77
CA ARG A 107 8.90 -9.69 -12.57
C ARG A 107 7.87 -10.82 -12.51
N PHE A 108 7.82 -11.69 -13.52
CA PHE A 108 6.94 -12.86 -13.56
C PHE A 108 7.47 -14.11 -12.82
N GLY A 109 8.55 -13.97 -12.05
CA GLY A 109 9.10 -15.07 -11.26
C GLY A 109 8.05 -15.64 -10.30
N GLY A 110 7.78 -16.94 -10.42
CA GLY A 110 6.78 -17.63 -9.58
C GLY A 110 5.35 -17.66 -10.12
N TYR A 111 5.06 -16.97 -11.23
CA TYR A 111 3.70 -16.94 -11.80
C TYR A 111 3.15 -18.33 -12.14
N ALA A 112 3.99 -19.22 -12.70
CA ALA A 112 3.58 -20.57 -13.06
C ALA A 112 3.19 -21.45 -11.85
N ALA A 113 3.66 -21.10 -10.65
CA ALA A 113 3.32 -21.80 -9.41
C ALA A 113 2.19 -21.11 -8.63
N TRP A 114 1.72 -19.94 -9.09
CA TRP A 114 0.69 -19.16 -8.41
C TRP A 114 -0.70 -19.74 -8.69
N ASP A 115 -1.40 -20.12 -7.63
CA ASP A 115 -2.75 -20.69 -7.68
C ASP A 115 -3.82 -19.67 -8.15
N GLY A 116 -3.53 -18.37 -8.07
CA GLY A 116 -4.44 -17.30 -8.46
C GLY A 116 -5.45 -16.93 -7.37
N LEU A 117 -5.34 -17.54 -6.19
CA LEU A 117 -6.19 -17.24 -5.06
C LEU A 117 -5.68 -16.01 -4.35
N GLU A 118 -6.63 -15.17 -3.94
CA GLU A 118 -6.33 -14.07 -3.04
C GLU A 118 -6.32 -14.63 -1.62
N PRO A 119 -5.31 -14.31 -0.78
CA PRO A 119 -5.40 -14.66 0.63
C PRO A 119 -6.67 -14.01 1.19
N GLU A 120 -7.52 -14.81 1.86
CA GLU A 120 -8.64 -14.23 2.60
C GLU A 120 -8.06 -13.20 3.56
N VAL A 121 -8.61 -11.98 3.50
CA VAL A 121 -8.32 -10.97 4.52
C VAL A 121 -8.88 -11.56 5.79
N ALA A 122 -8.03 -12.15 6.64
CA ALA A 122 -8.43 -12.61 7.96
C ALA A 122 -9.22 -11.47 8.58
N ASP A 123 -10.50 -11.71 8.88
CA ASP A 123 -11.41 -10.66 9.32
C ASP A 123 -10.70 -9.87 10.42
N ALA A 124 -10.70 -8.54 10.32
CA ALA A 124 -10.17 -7.69 11.38
C ALA A 124 -10.86 -7.96 12.74
N ALA A 125 -12.01 -8.66 12.72
CA ALA A 125 -12.68 -9.21 13.89
C ALA A 125 -11.93 -10.39 14.54
N GLU A 126 -11.26 -11.25 13.78
CA GLU A 126 -10.43 -12.35 14.33
C GLU A 126 -9.18 -11.81 15.02
N TRP A 127 -8.65 -10.68 14.53
CA TRP A 127 -7.59 -9.91 15.19
C TRP A 127 -8.09 -9.09 16.39
N ALA A 128 -9.41 -8.89 16.51
CA ALA A 128 -10.04 -8.24 17.66
C ALA A 128 -10.42 -9.24 18.77
N ASP A 129 -10.69 -10.50 18.43
CA ASP A 129 -11.02 -11.58 19.37
C ASP A 129 -9.77 -12.35 19.87
N GLY A 130 -8.68 -12.32 19.10
CA GLY A 130 -7.37 -12.74 19.59
C GLY A 130 -6.85 -11.74 20.62
N GLY A 131 -6.98 -12.06 21.92
CA GLY A 131 -6.63 -11.26 23.10
C GLY A 131 -5.23 -10.62 23.15
N PHE A 132 -4.91 -9.71 22.23
CA PHE A 132 -3.73 -8.84 22.19
C PHE A 132 -4.01 -7.46 22.81
N GLY A 133 -5.11 -7.32 23.55
CA GLY A 133 -5.60 -6.05 24.08
C GLY A 133 -4.94 -5.51 25.34
N GLU A 134 -4.16 -6.30 26.10
CA GLU A 134 -3.77 -5.88 27.47
C GLU A 134 -2.27 -5.74 27.78
N HIS A 135 -1.33 -6.09 26.89
CA HIS A 135 0.10 -6.06 27.28
C HIS A 135 0.90 -4.84 26.76
N TRP A 136 0.46 -4.14 25.71
CA TRP A 136 1.32 -3.12 25.08
C TRP A 136 1.42 -1.79 25.83
N HIS A 137 0.46 -1.49 26.71
CA HIS A 137 0.50 -0.27 27.53
C HIS A 137 1.44 -0.38 28.74
N ASP A 138 1.84 -1.59 29.15
CA ASP A 138 2.75 -1.80 30.30
C ASP A 138 4.23 -1.58 29.95
N VAL A 139 4.60 -1.73 28.67
CA VAL A 139 6.01 -1.65 28.23
C VAL A 139 6.50 -0.22 28.01
N LEU A 140 5.62 0.77 27.87
CA LEU A 140 6.01 2.17 27.63
C LEU A 140 6.07 3.06 28.88
N VAL A 141 5.72 2.55 30.07
CA VAL A 141 5.76 3.33 31.33
C VAL A 141 6.86 2.84 32.30
N SER A 142 7.73 1.91 31.87
CA SER A 142 8.82 1.39 32.70
C SER A 142 10.16 2.08 32.43
N ARG A 143 10.36 3.20 33.14
CA ARG A 143 11.64 3.81 33.57
C ARG A 143 12.70 4.16 32.53
N VAL A 144 12.69 5.42 32.09
CA VAL A 144 13.93 6.18 31.87
C VAL A 144 13.98 7.32 32.89
N SER A 145 14.56 7.05 34.06
CA SER A 145 14.94 8.09 35.02
C SER A 145 16.35 8.56 34.69
N TYR A 146 16.47 9.66 33.92
CA TYR A 146 17.71 10.43 33.94
C TYR A 146 17.80 11.13 35.30
N ARG A 147 18.66 10.60 36.16
CA ARG A 147 18.99 11.11 37.48
C ARG A 147 19.59 12.51 37.31
N ASN A 148 18.90 13.53 37.84
CA ASN A 148 19.42 14.87 38.02
C ASN A 148 20.76 14.81 38.78
N PHE A 149 21.84 15.18 38.11
CA PHE A 149 23.14 15.42 38.73
C PHE A 149 23.20 16.91 39.11
N VAL A 150 22.87 17.22 40.36
CA VAL A 150 23.20 18.50 41.00
C VAL A 150 23.98 18.16 42.26
N GLY A 151 25.29 18.36 42.21
CA GLY A 151 26.20 18.04 43.30
C GLY A 151 27.56 18.68 43.07
N GLY A 152 27.61 20.02 43.07
CA GLY A 152 28.85 20.75 43.27
C GLY A 152 29.32 20.61 44.72
N PRO A 153 30.65 20.68 44.99
CA PRO A 153 31.19 20.47 46.33
C PRO A 153 30.80 21.62 47.26
N SER A 154 30.11 21.30 48.36
CA SER A 154 29.91 22.20 49.50
C SER A 154 31.19 22.27 50.32
N SER A 155 31.72 23.47 50.50
CA SER A 155 32.76 23.77 51.51
C SER A 155 32.13 23.79 52.91
N PRO A 156 32.86 23.41 53.97
CA PRO A 156 32.33 23.39 55.32
C PRO A 156 32.47 24.79 55.95
N ASP A 157 31.37 25.31 56.49
CA ASP A 157 31.41 26.40 57.46
C ASP A 157 30.59 25.97 58.69
N THR A 158 31.32 25.50 59.71
CA THR A 158 30.80 25.17 61.03
C THR A 158 30.63 26.46 61.83
N ALA A 159 29.37 26.88 62.02
CA ALA A 159 29.03 27.93 62.97
C ALA A 159 28.90 27.36 64.40
N PHE A 160 29.75 27.88 65.28
CA PHE A 160 29.55 28.20 66.70
C PHE A 160 28.42 27.50 67.49
N GLY A 161 28.82 26.78 68.54
CA GLY A 161 28.03 26.53 69.75
C GLY A 161 28.95 26.57 70.97
N GLY A 162 28.78 27.56 71.84
CA GLY A 162 29.55 27.71 73.07
C GLY A 162 28.92 26.98 74.26
N HIS A 163 29.78 26.55 75.18
CA HIS A 163 29.53 26.55 76.61
C HIS A 163 30.85 26.62 77.37
#